data_AF-A0A7G8D9F5-F1
#
_entry.id   AF-A0A7G8D9F5-F1
#
_cell.length_a   1.000
_cell.length_b   1.000
_cell.length_c   1.000
_cell.angle_alpha   90.00
_cell.angle_beta   90.00
_cell.angle_gamma   90.00
#
_symmetry.space_group_name_H-M   'P 1'
#
loop_
_entity.id
_entity.type
_entity.pdbx_description
1 polymer ?
#
loop_
_entity_poly.entity_id
_entity_poly.type
_entity_poly.pdbx_seq_one_letter_code
_entity_poly.pdbx_strand_id
1 'polypeptide(L)'
;MTLYRWFTAGIMALTADQAVESLRQLEQHQGWAAHELIADPALEGPVYLKANQQTLTARMRIEHGLGEGILISGHGYDNTEPSVTWGPLPLDFFESTT
;
A
#
# COMPACT_ATOMS: atom_id res chain seq x y z
N MET A 1 -1.76 7.71 -22.77
CA MET A 1 -0.54 8.12 -22.03
C MET A 1 -0.79 7.87 -20.57
N THR A 2 -0.07 6.93 -19.96
CA THR A 2 -0.09 6.76 -18.50
C THR A 2 0.87 7.79 -17.92
N LEU A 3 0.40 8.64 -17.00
CA LEU A 3 1.19 9.74 -16.42
C LEU A 3 2.30 9.22 -15.49
N TYR A 4 2.11 8.02 -14.92
CA TYR A 4 3.03 7.37 -13.98
C TYR A 4 3.46 6.00 -14.50
N ARG A 5 4.66 5.57 -14.11
CA ARG A 5 5.29 4.33 -14.56
C ARG A 5 5.07 3.17 -13.61
N TRP A 6 5.08 3.46 -12.31
CA TRP A 6 4.87 2.49 -11.25
C TRP A 6 4.30 3.18 -10.01
N PHE A 7 3.85 2.40 -9.04
CA PHE A 7 3.19 2.90 -7.85
C PHE A 7 3.76 2.32 -6.55
N THR A 8 3.61 3.07 -5.47
CA THR A 8 3.70 2.53 -4.10
C THR A 8 2.36 2.68 -3.40
N ALA A 9 2.05 1.74 -2.50
CA ALA A 9 0.93 1.86 -1.58
C ALA A 9 1.47 1.97 -0.14
N GLY A 10 1.03 2.98 0.60
CA GLY A 10 1.24 3.10 2.04
C GLY A 10 -0.07 2.85 2.77
N ILE A 11 -0.16 1.79 3.56
CA ILE A 11 -1.38 1.39 4.26
C ILE A 11 -1.16 1.59 5.76
N MET A 12 -2.03 2.39 6.37
CA MET A 12 -2.04 2.71 7.79
C MET A 12 -3.26 2.01 8.39
N ALA A 13 -3.06 1.08 9.33
CA ALA A 13 -4.14 0.28 9.90
C ALA A 13 -3.89 -0.04 11.38
N LEU A 14 -4.95 -0.42 12.10
CA LEU A 14 -4.84 -0.77 13.53
C LEU A 14 -4.21 -2.15 13.75
N THR A 15 -4.23 -3.02 12.75
CA THR A 15 -3.62 -4.35 12.81
C THR A 15 -2.88 -4.72 11.51
N ALA A 16 -1.93 -5.64 11.63
CA ALA A 16 -1.23 -6.23 10.50
C ALA A 16 -2.20 -6.87 9.48
N ASP A 17 -3.20 -7.61 9.98
CA ASP A 17 -4.18 -8.29 9.14
C ASP A 17 -5.01 -7.32 8.32
N GLN A 18 -5.46 -6.20 8.90
CA GLN A 18 -6.18 -5.16 8.16
C GLN A 18 -5.32 -4.55 7.05
N ALA A 19 -4.04 -4.29 7.33
CA ALA A 19 -3.13 -3.76 6.32
C ALA A 19 -2.88 -4.76 5.17
N VAL A 20 -2.74 -6.05 5.49
CA VAL A 20 -2.56 -7.11 4.49
C VAL A 20 -3.81 -7.30 3.65
N GLU A 21 -4.98 -7.34 4.27
CA GLU A 21 -6.27 -7.47 3.56
C GLU A 21 -6.45 -6.33 2.54
N SER A 22 -6.27 -5.08 2.99
CA SER A 22 -6.34 -3.90 2.13
C SER A 22 -5.34 -3.96 0.96
N LEU A 23 -4.12 -4.49 1.19
CA LEU A 23 -3.14 -4.72 0.13
C LEU A 23 -3.63 -5.77 -0.88
N ARG A 24 -4.19 -6.90 -0.43
CA ARG A 24 -4.67 -7.96 -1.33
C ARG A 24 -5.82 -7.48 -2.20
N GLN A 25 -6.72 -6.67 -1.64
CA GLN A 25 -7.80 -6.04 -2.40
C GLN A 25 -7.26 -5.07 -3.47
N LEU A 26 -6.30 -4.23 -3.11
CA LEU A 26 -5.62 -3.34 -4.06
C LEU A 26 -4.93 -4.14 -5.18
N GLU A 27 -4.19 -5.19 -4.83
CA GLU A 27 -3.49 -6.04 -5.79
C GLU A 27 -4.46 -6.68 -6.79
N GLN A 28 -5.56 -7.25 -6.29
CA GLN A 28 -6.60 -7.84 -7.12
C GLN A 28 -7.25 -6.80 -8.03
N HIS A 29 -7.67 -5.67 -7.48
CA HIS A 29 -8.37 -4.63 -8.21
C HIS A 29 -7.49 -3.99 -9.30
N GLN A 30 -6.18 -3.85 -9.06
CA GLN A 30 -5.24 -3.28 -10.03
C GLN A 30 -4.57 -4.33 -10.92
N GLY A 31 -4.83 -5.62 -10.70
CA GLY A 31 -4.19 -6.72 -11.41
C GLY A 31 -2.68 -6.80 -11.15
N TRP A 32 -2.22 -6.41 -9.96
CA TRP A 32 -0.82 -6.55 -9.55
C TRP A 32 -0.53 -8.00 -9.15
N ALA A 33 0.73 -8.42 -9.36
CA ALA A 33 1.21 -9.63 -8.72
C ALA A 33 1.23 -9.43 -7.20
N ALA A 34 0.99 -10.52 -6.46
CA ALA A 34 1.01 -10.49 -5.01
C ALA A 34 2.41 -10.08 -4.50
N HIS A 35 2.45 -9.07 -3.63
CA HIS A 35 3.69 -8.63 -2.99
C HIS A 35 4.10 -9.64 -1.93
N GLU A 36 5.41 -9.89 -1.87
CA GLU A 36 6.06 -10.59 -0.77
C GLU A 36 6.00 -9.73 0.49
N LEU A 37 5.44 -10.28 1.57
CA LEU A 37 5.37 -9.60 2.86
C LEU A 37 6.70 -9.75 3.61
N ILE A 38 7.33 -8.61 3.90
CA ILE A 38 8.55 -8.52 4.71
C ILE A 38 8.15 -7.85 6.04
N ALA A 39 7.87 -8.67 7.04
CA ALA A 39 7.40 -8.24 8.35
C ALA A 39 8.09 -9.02 9.47
N ASP A 40 8.13 -8.42 10.66
CA ASP A 40 8.44 -9.15 11.88
C ASP A 40 7.23 -10.04 12.25
N PRO A 41 7.43 -11.31 12.62
CA PRO A 41 6.32 -12.18 13.03
C PRO A 41 5.58 -11.72 14.31
N ALA A 42 6.16 -10.84 15.12
CA ALA A 42 5.62 -10.41 16.41
C ALA A 42 4.99 -9.00 16.40
N LEU A 43 4.48 -8.54 15.26
CA LEU A 43 3.84 -7.22 15.16
C LEU A 43 2.48 -7.22 15.89
N GLU A 44 2.44 -6.63 17.08
CA GLU A 44 1.21 -6.33 17.83
C GLU A 44 0.95 -4.82 17.88
N GLY A 45 -0.18 -4.37 17.34
CA GLY A 45 -0.63 -2.98 17.37
C GLY A 45 -0.73 -2.32 15.99
N PRO A 46 -0.93 -0.98 15.96
CA PRO A 46 -1.06 -0.21 14.72
C PRO A 46 0.18 -0.32 13.84
N VAL A 47 -0.03 -0.43 12.53
CA VAL A 47 1.02 -0.68 11.55
C VAL A 47 1.03 0.34 10.43
N TYR A 48 2.21 0.49 9.84
CA TYR A 48 2.40 1.04 8.51
C TYR A 48 2.97 -0.04 7.59
N LEU A 49 2.25 -0.38 6.53
CA LEU A 49 2.71 -1.24 5.44
C LEU A 49 3.06 -0.39 4.23
N LYS A 50 4.24 -0.58 3.67
CA LYS A 50 4.67 0.04 2.41
C LYS A 50 4.88 -1.01 1.33
N ALA A 51 3.97 -1.07 0.36
CA ALA A 51 4.07 -1.89 -0.84
C ALA A 51 4.74 -1.11 -1.98
N ASN A 52 5.64 -1.77 -2.69
CA ASN A 52 6.33 -1.24 -3.86
C ASN A 52 6.07 -2.14 -5.08
N GLN A 53 5.27 -1.64 -6.02
CA GLN A 53 4.88 -2.37 -7.22
C GLN A 53 6.08 -2.73 -8.10
N GLN A 54 7.14 -1.91 -8.09
CA GLN A 54 8.33 -2.16 -8.91
C GLN A 54 9.15 -3.34 -8.39
N THR A 55 9.22 -3.53 -7.07
CA THR A 55 9.98 -4.61 -6.44
C THR A 55 9.13 -5.81 -6.04
N LEU A 56 7.80 -5.67 -6.06
CA LEU A 56 6.83 -6.67 -5.56
C LEU A 56 7.08 -7.07 -4.10
N THR A 57 7.54 -6.12 -3.29
CA THR A 57 7.74 -6.30 -1.85
C THR A 57 6.89 -5.34 -1.04
N ALA A 58 6.35 -5.80 0.08
CA ALA A 58 5.59 -5.01 1.03
C ALA A 58 6.23 -5.12 2.41
N ARG A 59 6.77 -4.01 2.92
CA ARG A 59 7.44 -3.96 4.23
C ARG A 59 6.50 -3.40 5.28
N MET A 60 6.34 -4.11 6.39
CA MET A 60 5.46 -3.72 7.49
C MET A 60 6.27 -3.38 8.76
N ARG A 61 5.79 -2.42 9.54
CA ARG A 61 6.31 -2.07 10.87
C ARG A 61 5.21 -1.56 11.79
N ILE A 62 5.40 -1.66 13.11
CA ILE A 62 4.58 -0.93 14.09
C ILE A 62 4.80 0.56 13.89
N GLU A 63 3.70 1.32 13.85
CA GLU A 63 3.72 2.77 13.74
C GLU A 63 2.44 3.36 14.35
N HIS A 64 2.60 4.19 15.37
CA HIS A 64 1.47 4.80 16.08
C HIS A 64 1.17 6.20 15.56
N GLY A 65 -0.10 6.61 15.60
CA GLY A 65 -0.50 8.00 15.37
C GLY A 65 -0.62 8.42 13.90
N LEU A 66 -0.60 7.48 12.94
CA LEU A 66 -0.79 7.78 11.51
C LEU A 66 -2.25 7.89 11.06
N GLY A 67 -3.22 7.53 11.90
CA GLY A 67 -4.59 7.33 11.47
C GLY A 67 -4.76 6.04 10.67
N GLU A 68 -5.82 5.95 9.86
CA GLU A 68 -6.15 4.77 9.05
C GLU A 68 -6.38 5.17 7.59
N GLY A 69 -5.99 4.29 6.66
CA GLY A 69 -6.27 4.44 5.24
C GLY A 69 -5.10 4.11 4.31
N ILE A 70 -5.33 4.33 3.02
CA ILE A 70 -4.41 3.99 1.93
C ILE A 70 -3.90 5.26 1.27
N LEU A 71 -2.58 5.39 1.21
CA LEU A 71 -1.88 6.36 0.36
C LEU A 71 -1.41 5.64 -0.90
N ILE A 72 -1.75 6.16 -2.07
CA ILE A 72 -1.19 5.67 -3.34
C ILE A 72 -0.29 6.75 -3.89
N SER A 73 0.96 6.41 -4.24
CA SER A 73 1.88 7.34 -4.88
C SER A 73 2.25 6.83 -6.27
N GLY A 74 2.06 7.67 -7.28
CA GLY A 74 2.54 7.44 -8.63
C GLY A 74 3.97 7.96 -8.78
N HIS A 75 4.80 7.21 -9.50
CA HIS A 75 6.22 7.49 -9.68
C HIS A 75 6.63 7.41 -11.15
N GLY A 76 7.59 8.25 -11.52
CA GLY A 76 8.34 8.13 -12.77
C GLY A 76 9.60 7.28 -12.63
N TYR A 77 10.41 7.22 -13.69
CA TYR A 77 11.73 6.56 -13.67
C TYR A 77 12.79 7.35 -12.91
N ASP A 78 12.68 8.67 -12.93
CA ASP A 78 13.62 9.59 -12.28
C ASP A 78 12.90 10.81 -11.71
N ASN A 79 13.66 11.69 -11.06
CA ASN A 79 13.15 12.87 -10.36
C ASN A 79 12.69 14.00 -11.29
N THR A 80 12.81 13.84 -12.61
CA THR A 80 12.31 14.80 -13.61
C THR A 80 10.90 14.46 -14.08
N GLU A 81 10.46 13.22 -13.85
CA GLU A 81 9.10 12.76 -14.12
C GLU A 81 8.15 13.06 -12.94
N PRO A 82 6.83 13.21 -13.19
CA PRO A 82 5.88 13.60 -12.16
C PRO A 82 5.73 12.54 -11.06
N SER A 83 5.66 13.00 -9.82
CA SER A 83 5.24 12.19 -8.67
C SER A 83 4.07 12.87 -7.96
N VAL A 84 3.08 12.09 -7.58
CA VAL A 84 1.92 12.56 -6.80
C VAL A 84 1.52 11.49 -5.81
N THR A 85 0.93 11.91 -4.69
CA THR A 85 0.32 11.02 -3.71
C THR A 85 -1.15 11.37 -3.55
N TRP A 86 -2.01 10.34 -3.55
CA TRP A 86 -3.43 10.43 -3.28
C TRP A 86 -3.77 9.75 -1.94
N GLY A 87 -4.78 10.28 -1.25
CA GLY A 87 -5.32 9.70 -0.02
C GLY A 87 -5.15 10.60 1.22
N PRO A 88 -5.40 10.05 2.44
CA PRO A 88 -5.73 8.64 2.69
C PRO A 88 -7.12 8.27 2.15
N LEU A 89 -7.19 7.20 1.36
CA LEU A 89 -8.43 6.54 0.96
C LEU A 89 -8.88 5.58 2.08
N PRO A 90 -10.17 5.21 2.16
CA PRO A 90 -10.63 4.16 3.06
C PRO A 90 -9.87 2.84 2.89
N LEU A 91 -9.72 2.04 3.96
CA LEU A 91 -9.00 0.75 3.92
C LEU A 91 -9.69 -0.31 3.03
N ASP A 92 -11.01 -0.19 2.88
CA ASP A 92 -11.91 -1.02 2.07
C ASP A 92 -12.17 -0.43 0.68
N PHE A 93 -11.42 0.60 0.26
CA PHE A 93 -11.66 1.31 -1.00
C PHE A 93 -11.61 0.41 -2.25
N PHE A 94 -10.87 -0.71 -2.20
CA PHE A 94 -10.73 -1.67 -3.30
C PHE A 94 -11.49 -2.98 -3.05
N GLU A 95 -12.34 -3.04 -2.03
CA GLU A 95 -13.17 -4.21 -1.77
C GLU A 95 -14.07 -4.47 -2.99
N SER A 96 -14.11 -5.72 -3.46
CA SER A 96 -14.98 -6.08 -4.57
C SER A 96 -16.43 -6.09 -4.10
N THR A 97 -17.28 -5.27 -4.70
CA THR A 97 -18.73 -5.35 -4.47
C THR A 97 -19.23 -6.65 -5.11
N THR A 98 -19.68 -7.60 -4.27
CA THR A 98 -20.27 -8.87 -4.72
C THR A 98 -21.66 -8.64 -5.32
#